data_AF-A0A202DCR1-F1
#
_entry.id   AF-A0A202DCR1-F1
#
_cell.length_a   1.000
_cell.length_b   1.000
_cell.length_c   1.000
_cell.angle_alpha   90.00
_cell.angle_beta   90.00
_cell.angle_gamma   90.00
#
_symmetry.space_group_name_H-M   'P 1'
#
loop_
_entity.id
_entity.type
_entity.pdbx_description
1 polymer ?
#
loop_
_entity_poly.entity_id
_entity_poly.type
_entity_poly.pdbx_seq_one_letter_code
_entity_poly.pdbx_strand_id
1 'polypeptide(L)' 'MGNVKPFGLEKLFTGVIINSSQINISQVKQVLIGKFGELDYESNAIDFTHTSYYAKEMGEPLCKYFFSFKKLINP' A
#
# COMPACT_ATOMS: atom_id res chain seq x y z
N MET A 1 26.31 29.02 -0.93
CA MET A 1 25.71 28.15 -1.96
C MET A 1 25.47 26.79 -1.34
N GLY A 2 24.27 26.23 -1.44
CA GLY A 2 23.95 24.92 -0.85
C GLY A 2 24.43 23.78 -1.74
N ASN A 3 25.09 22.78 -1.15
CA ASN A 3 25.48 21.57 -1.88
C ASN A 3 24.29 20.60 -1.96
N VAL A 4 23.96 20.13 -3.16
CA VAL A 4 22.96 19.09 -3.37
C VAL A 4 23.53 17.76 -2.85
N LYS A 5 22.84 17.14 -1.90
CA LYS A 5 23.16 15.78 -1.47
C LYS A 5 22.33 14.78 -2.28
N PRO A 6 22.93 13.69 -2.79
CA PRO A 6 22.15 12.62 -3.41
C PRO A 6 21.23 11.98 -2.37
N PHE A 7 20.05 11.56 -2.81
CA PHE A 7 19.11 10.85 -1.94
C PHE A 7 19.67 9.49 -1.54
N GLY A 8 19.41 9.11 -0.29
CA GLY A 8 19.65 7.74 0.17
C GLY A 8 18.59 6.80 -0.37
N LEU A 9 18.81 5.49 -0.18
CA LEU A 9 17.71 4.53 -0.34
C LEU A 9 16.73 4.71 0.82
N GLU A 10 15.45 4.78 0.50
CA GLU A 10 14.38 5.12 1.44
C GLU A 10 13.40 3.96 1.65
N LYS A 11 12.68 4.03 2.76
CA LYS A 11 11.66 3.04 3.12
C LYS A 11 10.43 3.17 2.22
N LEU A 12 10.06 2.09 1.53
CA LEU A 12 8.80 2.06 0.80
C LEU A 12 7.64 1.70 1.74
N PHE A 13 6.64 2.58 1.78
CA PHE A 13 5.37 2.41 2.47
C PHE A 13 4.22 2.66 1.50
N THR A 14 3.19 1.82 1.51
CA THR A 14 2.04 1.96 0.61
C THR A 14 0.72 1.71 1.34
N GLY A 15 -0.31 2.46 0.95
CA GLY A 15 -1.68 2.24 1.36
C GLY A 15 -2.50 1.73 0.19
N VAL A 16 -3.24 0.64 0.38
CA VAL A 16 -4.10 0.05 -0.65
C VAL A 16 -5.53 0.06 -0.17
N ILE A 17 -6.44 0.57 -0.99
CA ILE A 17 -7.89 0.48 -0.79
C ILE A 17 -8.42 -0.60 -1.72
N ILE A 18 -9.23 -1.51 -1.19
CA ILE A 18 -9.87 -2.58 -1.96
C ILE A 18 -11.34 -2.72 -1.58
N ASN A 19 -12.16 -3.22 -2.51
CA ASN A 19 -13.45 -3.79 -2.15
C ASN A 19 -13.22 -5.18 -1.54
N SER A 20 -13.47 -5.32 -0.24
CA SER A 20 -13.15 -6.55 0.50
C SER A 20 -14.09 -7.71 0.22
N SER A 21 -15.26 -7.45 -0.38
CA SER A 21 -16.16 -8.49 -0.86
C SER A 21 -15.79 -9.02 -2.25
N GLN A 22 -14.99 -8.28 -3.02
CA GLN A 22 -14.65 -8.64 -4.40
C GLN A 22 -13.19 -9.05 -4.58
N ILE A 23 -12.27 -8.50 -3.78
CA ILE A 23 -10.82 -8.67 -3.94
C ILE A 23 -10.23 -9.35 -2.71
N ASN A 24 -9.49 -10.43 -2.94
CA ASN A 24 -8.72 -11.09 -1.88
C ASN A 24 -7.39 -10.37 -1.66
N ILE A 25 -7.16 -9.86 -0.45
CA ILE A 25 -5.94 -9.13 -0.10
C ILE A 25 -4.67 -9.97 -0.30
N SER A 26 -4.72 -11.29 -0.16
CA SER A 26 -3.56 -12.17 -0.37
C SER A 26 -3.04 -12.12 -1.81
N GLN A 27 -3.92 -11.95 -2.80
CA GLN A 27 -3.50 -11.79 -4.21
C GLN A 27 -2.78 -10.45 -4.42
N VAL A 28 -3.32 -9.38 -3.82
CA VAL A 28 -2.70 -8.05 -3.84
C VAL A 28 -1.31 -8.10 -3.20
N LYS A 29 -1.16 -8.76 -2.06
CA LYS A 29 0.15 -8.95 -1.40
C LYS A 29 1.14 -9.66 -2.30
N GLN A 30 0.75 -10.74 -2.98
CA GLN A 30 1.65 -11.46 -3.88
C GLN A 30 2.17 -10.56 -5.02
N VAL A 31 1.29 -9.75 -5.62
CA VAL A 31 1.69 -8.77 -6.65
C VAL A 31 2.67 -7.74 -6.08
N LEU A 32 2.39 -7.21 -4.90
CA LEU A 32 3.26 -6.23 -4.25
C LEU A 32 4.61 -6.82 -3.85
N ILE A 33 4.63 -8.03 -3.31
CA ILE A 33 5.86 -8.74 -2.94
C ILE A 33 6.71 -9.03 -4.18
N GLY A 34 6.08 -9.47 -5.27
CA GLY A 34 6.79 -9.70 -6.53
C GLY A 34 7.42 -8.43 -7.11
N LYS A 35 6.84 -7.26 -6.84
CA LYS A 35 7.31 -5.97 -7.37
C LYS A 35 8.35 -5.29 -6.46
N PHE A 36 8.14 -5.34 -5.15
CA PHE A 36 8.90 -4.52 -4.19
C PHE A 36 9.73 -5.34 -3.21
N GLY A 37 9.55 -6.66 -3.18
CA GLY A 37 10.26 -7.59 -2.30
C GLY A 37 9.47 -7.95 -1.05
N GLU A 38 10.14 -8.58 -0.10
CA GLU A 38 9.55 -9.07 1.16
C GLU A 38 8.88 -7.92 1.94
N LEU A 39 7.66 -8.17 2.44
CA LEU A 39 7.00 -7.31 3.40
C LEU A 39 7.70 -7.42 4.76
N ASP A 40 7.86 -6.31 5.45
CA ASP A 40 8.26 -6.31 6.86
C ASP A 40 7.19 -5.73 7.79
N TYR A 41 6.13 -5.18 7.20
CA TYR A 41 4.93 -4.79 7.93
C TYR A 41 3.70 -4.93 7.05
N GLU A 42 2.61 -5.34 7.70
CA GLU A 42 1.26 -5.30 7.21
C GLU A 42 0.34 -4.85 8.34
N SER A 43 -0.57 -3.92 8.07
CA SER A 43 -1.64 -3.58 9.01
C SER A 43 -2.77 -4.60 8.97
N ASN A 44 -3.56 -4.64 10.03
CA ASN A 44 -4.90 -5.23 9.96
C ASN A 44 -5.75 -4.52 8.89
N ALA A 45 -6.85 -5.16 8.48
CA ALA A 45 -7.87 -4.51 7.66
C ALA A 45 -8.45 -3.30 8.41
N ILE A 46 -8.47 -2.15 7.74
CA ILE A 46 -9.05 -0.92 8.27
C ILE A 46 -10.31 -0.61 7.47
N ASP A 47 -11.46 -0.51 8.12
CA ASP A 47 -12.69 -0.12 7.45
C ASP A 47 -12.54 1.27 6.83
N PHE A 48 -12.86 1.39 5.54
CA PHE A 48 -12.70 2.63 4.79
C PHE A 48 -14.05 3.32 4.62
N THR A 49 -14.58 3.88 5.71
CA THR A 49 -15.92 4.49 5.77
C THR A 49 -15.89 6.02 5.86
N HIS A 50 -14.70 6.64 5.83
CA HIS A 50 -14.55 8.08 6.00
C HIS A 50 -15.05 8.91 4.81
N THR A 51 -15.20 8.30 3.63
CA THR A 51 -15.70 8.94 2.42
C THR A 51 -16.29 7.91 1.45
N SER A 52 -17.33 8.28 0.72
CA SER A 52 -17.94 7.48 -0.35
C SER A 52 -17.34 7.77 -1.74
N TYR A 53 -16.29 8.59 -1.82
CA TYR A 53 -15.69 9.03 -3.10
C TYR A 53 -15.38 7.87 -4.06
N TYR A 54 -14.87 6.75 -3.53
CA TYR A 54 -14.49 5.57 -4.32
C TYR A 54 -15.64 4.57 -4.54
N ALA A 55 -16.74 4.71 -3.80
CA ALA A 55 -17.83 3.72 -3.80
C ALA A 55 -18.48 3.56 -5.17
N LYS A 56 -18.60 4.65 -5.95
CA LYS A 56 -19.22 4.62 -7.28
C LYS A 56 -18.46 3.74 -8.28
N GLU A 57 -17.14 3.72 -8.19
CA GLU A 57 -16.27 3.02 -9.15
C GLU A 57 -15.84 1.64 -8.65
N MET A 58 -15.58 1.51 -7.34
CA MET A 58 -15.04 0.30 -6.72
C MET A 58 -16.11 -0.56 -6.03
N GLY A 59 -17.30 -0.02 -5.81
CA GLY A 59 -18.32 -0.62 -4.95
C GLY A 59 -17.95 -0.57 -3.47
N GLU A 60 -18.78 -1.22 -2.66
CA GLU A 60 -18.62 -1.34 -1.21
C GLU A 60 -18.84 -2.81 -0.79
N PRO A 61 -18.34 -3.25 0.38
CA PRO A 61 -17.57 -2.50 1.38
C PRO A 61 -16.09 -2.32 1.00
N LEU A 62 -15.53 -1.15 1.35
CA LEU A 62 -14.12 -0.83 1.15
C LEU A 62 -13.31 -1.04 2.43
N CYS A 63 -12.12 -1.63 2.27
CA CYS A 63 -11.11 -1.74 3.32
C CYS A 63 -9.78 -1.18 2.84
N LYS A 64 -9.00 -0.64 3.77
CA LYS A 64 -7.66 -0.14 3.57
C LYS A 64 -6.65 -1.00 4.32
N TYR A 65 -5.50 -1.23 3.68
CA TYR A 65 -4.35 -1.88 4.26
C TYR A 65 -3.13 -1.00 4.07
N PHE A 66 -2.20 -1.06 5.03
CA PHE A 66 -0.88 -0.49 4.91
C PHE A 66 0.17 -1.58 4.86
N PHE A 67 1.15 -1.37 4.00
CA PHE A 67 2.27 -2.29 3.80
C PHE A 67 3.58 -1.51 3.82
N SER A 68 4.62 -2.12 4.41
CA SER A 68 5.99 -1.69 4.16
C SER A 68 6.87 -2.86 3.76
N PHE A 69 7.96 -2.53 3.07
CA PHE A 69 8.84 -3.51 2.46
C PHE A 69 10.22 -3.44 3.08
N LYS A 70 10.82 -4.61 3.30
CA LYS A 70 12.16 -4.73 3.89
C LYS A 70 13.25 -4.05 3.05
N LYS A 71 13.12 -4.11 1.72
CA LYS A 71 14.06 -3.51 0.77
C LYS A 71 13.87 -1.99 0.71
N LEU A 72 14.95 -1.24 0.87
CA LEU A 72 14.97 0.21 0.61
C LEU A 72 15.03 0.49 -0.89
N ILE A 73 14.36 1.56 -1.34
CA ILE A 73 14.24 1.94 -2.75
C ILE A 73 14.88 3.29 -3.03
N ASN A 74 15.30 3.53 -4.26
CA ASN A 74 15.68 4.87 -4.69
C ASN A 74 14.40 5.70 -4.91
N PRO A 75 14.29 6.92 -4.31
CA PRO A 75 13.12 7.77 -4.45
C PRO A 75 12.93 8.34 -5.86
#